data_AF-A0A9P3MVS2-F1
#
_entry.id   AF-A0A9P3MVS2-F1
#
_cell.length_a   1.000
_cell.length_b   1.000
_cell.length_c   1.000
_cell.angle_alpha   90.00
_cell.angle_beta   90.00
_cell.angle_gamma   90.00
#
_symmetry.space_group_name_H-M   'P 1'
#
loop_
_entity.id
_entity.type
_entity.pdbx_description
1 polymer ?
#
loop_
_entity_poly.entity_id
_entity_poly.type
_entity_poly.pdbx_seq_one_letter_code
_entity_poly.pdbx_strand_id
1 'polypeptide(L)'
;LLDITFSKGELWQRTAVLDTSTFQKPLNVYQYFPFSSAHPSHCKRGFILGELQRYILRESSFRGYLGIRAAFYSRLRARGYPDAFLQPIFSSISYARRPELLARSRARVEREQEEQRVLPLVLDFHPSVQQVRWGALLEFPTGAPAFEQLSHYRAPFVSYRAPPSLRRVLVRAAFR
;
A
#
# COMPACT_ATOMS: atom_id res chain seq x y z
N LEU A 1 -2.73 -13.14 1.62
CA LEU A 1 -2.43 -14.33 0.80
C LEU A 1 -2.19 -13.88 -0.64
N LEU A 2 -0.98 -14.08 -1.16
CA LEU A 2 -0.58 -13.67 -2.51
C LEU A 2 -0.98 -14.77 -3.51
N ASP A 3 -1.93 -14.48 -4.41
CA ASP A 3 -2.20 -15.31 -5.59
C ASP A 3 -1.10 -15.07 -6.65
N ILE A 4 0.13 -15.51 -6.35
CA ILE A 4 1.30 -15.41 -7.23
C ILE A 4 1.96 -16.79 -7.31
N THR A 5 2.37 -17.16 -8.52
CA THR A 5 3.20 -18.35 -8.76
C THR A 5 4.64 -17.91 -8.99
N PHE A 6 5.59 -18.59 -8.35
CA PHE A 6 7.02 -18.38 -8.53
C PHE A 6 7.60 -19.48 -9.42
N SER A 7 8.51 -19.12 -10.31
CA SER A 7 9.18 -20.09 -11.19
C SER A 7 10.63 -19.68 -11.49
N LYS A 8 11.46 -20.64 -11.88
CA LYS A 8 12.81 -20.40 -12.40
C LYS A 8 12.74 -20.27 -13.92
N GLY A 9 12.32 -19.10 -14.41
CA GLY A 9 12.17 -18.82 -15.83
C GLY A 9 13.38 -18.09 -16.41
N GLU A 10 13.12 -17.29 -17.45
CA GLU A 10 14.14 -16.53 -18.17
C GLU A 10 14.83 -15.47 -17.28
N LEU A 11 14.08 -14.84 -16.36
CA LEU A 11 14.65 -13.86 -15.45
C LEU A 11 15.65 -14.52 -14.50
N TRP A 12 15.32 -15.70 -13.97
CA TRP A 12 16.22 -16.47 -13.11
C TRP A 12 17.56 -16.77 -13.79
N GLN A 13 17.53 -17.19 -15.06
CA GLN A 13 18.75 -17.50 -15.81
C GLN A 13 19.65 -16.28 -16.01
N ARG A 14 19.07 -15.07 -16.06
CA ARG A 14 19.80 -13.82 -16.32
C ARG A 14 20.28 -13.12 -15.05
N THR A 15 19.51 -13.19 -13.96
CA THR A 15 19.74 -12.36 -12.76
C THR A 15 19.70 -13.13 -11.44
N ALA A 16 19.43 -14.44 -11.47
CA ALA A 16 19.15 -15.25 -10.29
C ALA A 16 17.96 -14.73 -9.44
N VAL A 17 17.03 -13.99 -10.06
CA VAL A 17 15.77 -13.55 -9.45
C VAL A 17 14.62 -14.43 -9.96
N LEU A 18 13.75 -14.89 -9.06
CA LEU A 18 12.60 -15.71 -9.44
C LEU A 18 11.62 -14.95 -10.32
N ASP A 19 11.10 -15.63 -11.34
CA ASP A 19 9.98 -15.15 -12.14
C ASP A 19 8.69 -15.24 -11.35
N THR A 20 7.82 -14.25 -11.57
CA THR A 20 6.53 -14.14 -10.89
C THR A 20 5.41 -14.07 -11.92
N SER A 21 4.33 -14.81 -11.68
CA SER A 21 3.12 -14.74 -12.49
C SER A 21 1.87 -14.73 -11.62
N THR A 22 0.77 -14.24 -12.18
CA THR A 22 -0.51 -14.13 -11.50
C THR A 22 -1.16 -15.51 -11.43
N PHE A 23 -1.32 -16.03 -10.22
CA PHE A 23 -2.06 -17.28 -10.03
C PHE A 23 -3.56 -17.05 -10.21
N GLN A 24 -4.20 -17.89 -11.01
CA GLN A 24 -5.62 -17.85 -11.29
C GLN A 24 -6.28 -19.11 -10.73
N LYS A 25 -7.01 -18.97 -9.61
CA LYS A 25 -7.73 -20.12 -9.03
C LYS A 25 -8.74 -20.65 -10.05
N PRO A 26 -8.76 -21.97 -10.33
CA PRO A 26 -9.68 -22.56 -11.30
C PRO A 26 -11.16 -22.25 -11.01
N LEU A 27 -11.52 -22.18 -9.72
CA LEU A 27 -12.88 -21.89 -9.26
C LEU A 27 -13.17 -20.39 -9.06
N ASN A 28 -12.28 -19.50 -9.51
CA ASN A 28 -12.52 -18.07 -9.38
C ASN A 28 -13.57 -17.61 -10.41
N VAL A 29 -14.71 -17.16 -9.93
CA VAL A 29 -15.79 -16.60 -10.76
C VAL A 29 -15.55 -15.14 -11.18
N TYR A 30 -14.50 -14.50 -10.67
CA TYR A 30 -14.11 -13.12 -10.94
C TYR A 30 -15.30 -12.16 -10.82
N GLN A 31 -15.69 -11.84 -9.58
CA GLN A 31 -16.84 -11.01 -9.23
C GLN A 31 -16.68 -9.51 -9.57
N TYR A 32 -16.28 -9.20 -10.79
CA TYR A 32 -16.21 -7.82 -11.27
C TYR A 32 -17.63 -7.22 -11.33
N PHE A 33 -17.76 -5.96 -10.91
CA PHE A 33 -19.04 -5.24 -10.98
C PHE A 33 -19.56 -5.21 -12.42
N PRO A 34 -20.82 -5.58 -12.70
CA PRO A 34 -21.41 -5.41 -14.03
C PRO A 34 -21.39 -3.95 -14.48
N PHE A 35 -21.33 -3.71 -15.80
CA PHE A 35 -21.33 -2.34 -16.32
C PHE A 35 -22.62 -1.58 -16.00
N SER A 36 -23.75 -2.29 -15.96
CA SER A 36 -25.08 -1.78 -15.61
C SER A 36 -25.25 -1.42 -14.12
N SER A 37 -24.28 -1.73 -13.27
CA SER A 37 -24.35 -1.36 -11.85
C SER A 37 -24.35 0.16 -11.65
N ALA A 38 -24.93 0.63 -10.55
CA ALA A 38 -25.06 2.06 -10.21
C ALA A 38 -23.72 2.76 -9.84
N HIS A 39 -22.57 2.09 -10.00
CA HIS A 39 -21.28 2.69 -9.74
C HIS A 39 -20.96 3.80 -10.76
N PRO A 40 -20.42 4.95 -10.31
CA PRO A 40 -19.95 5.99 -11.19
C PRO A 40 -18.89 5.49 -12.19
N SER A 41 -18.84 6.12 -13.37
CA SER A 41 -17.90 5.77 -14.45
C SER A 41 -16.44 5.86 -14.01
N HIS A 42 -16.08 6.87 -13.20
CA HIS A 42 -14.72 7.04 -12.68
C HIS A 42 -14.32 5.91 -11.71
N CYS A 43 -15.25 5.39 -10.90
CA CYS A 43 -14.99 4.22 -10.04
C CYS A 43 -14.74 2.97 -10.89
N LYS A 44 -15.56 2.75 -11.92
CA LYS A 44 -15.39 1.65 -12.88
C LYS A 44 -14.02 1.74 -13.58
N ARG A 45 -13.64 2.93 -14.04
CA ARG A 45 -12.33 3.17 -14.63
C ARG A 45 -11.20 2.92 -13.63
N GLY A 46 -11.35 3.40 -12.40
CA GLY A 46 -10.35 3.27 -11.33
C GLY A 46 -10.00 1.82 -11.00
N PHE A 47 -11.01 0.94 -10.83
CA PHE A 47 -10.72 -0.46 -10.52
C PHE A 47 -10.03 -1.16 -11.69
N ILE A 48 -10.42 -0.89 -12.94
CA ILE A 48 -9.80 -1.51 -14.13
C ILE A 48 -8.33 -1.09 -14.21
N LEU A 49 -8.04 0.21 -14.05
CA LEU A 49 -6.66 0.71 -14.04
C LEU A 49 -5.82 0.12 -12.91
N GLY A 50 -6.38 0.07 -11.70
CA GLY A 50 -5.71 -0.53 -10.55
C GLY A 50 -5.40 -2.01 -10.77
N GLU A 51 -6.32 -2.74 -11.38
CA GLU A 51 -6.14 -4.15 -11.70
C GLU A 51 -5.07 -4.38 -12.78
N LEU A 52 -5.05 -3.54 -13.82
CA LEU A 52 -4.00 -3.56 -14.85
C LEU A 52 -2.62 -3.26 -14.24
N GLN A 53 -2.51 -2.24 -13.38
CA GLN A 53 -1.27 -1.95 -12.65
C GLN A 53 -0.84 -3.13 -11.79
N ARG A 54 -1.79 -3.78 -11.13
CA ARG A 54 -1.53 -4.97 -10.31
C ARG A 54 -0.98 -6.13 -11.15
N TYR A 55 -1.51 -6.37 -12.35
CA TYR A 55 -0.95 -7.38 -13.26
C TYR A 55 0.45 -6.99 -13.73
N ILE A 56 0.69 -5.71 -14.06
CA ILE A 56 2.03 -5.23 -14.42
C ILE A 56 3.02 -5.49 -13.30
N LEU A 57 2.64 -5.32 -12.03
CA LEU A 57 3.50 -5.57 -10.87
C LEU A 57 3.70 -7.07 -10.58
N ARG A 58 2.72 -7.92 -10.87
CA ARG A 58 2.78 -9.36 -10.57
C ARG A 58 3.48 -10.19 -11.64
N GLU A 59 3.33 -9.81 -12.91
CA GLU A 59 3.95 -10.54 -14.02
C GLU A 59 5.38 -10.05 -14.26
N SER A 60 6.37 -10.93 -14.11
CA SER A 60 7.78 -10.63 -14.45
C SER A 60 8.03 -10.56 -15.96
N SER A 61 7.21 -11.27 -16.74
CA SER A 61 7.31 -11.33 -18.20
C SER A 61 6.23 -10.52 -18.89
N PHE A 62 6.63 -9.80 -19.95
CA PHE A 62 5.69 -9.08 -20.82
C PHE A 62 4.66 -10.02 -21.46
N ARG A 63 5.07 -11.23 -21.84
CA ARG A 63 4.17 -12.24 -22.44
C ARG A 63 3.12 -12.70 -21.44
N GLY A 64 3.50 -12.92 -20.18
CA GLY A 64 2.58 -13.27 -19.09
C GLY A 64 1.55 -12.16 -18.86
N TYR A 65 2.02 -10.90 -18.82
CA TYR A 65 1.16 -9.72 -18.73
C TYR A 65 0.15 -9.63 -19.88
N LEU A 66 0.56 -9.84 -21.14
CA LEU A 66 -0.37 -9.82 -22.27
C LEU A 66 -1.46 -10.90 -22.15
N GLY A 67 -1.08 -12.10 -21.70
CA GLY A 67 -2.03 -13.20 -21.48
C GLY A 67 -3.10 -12.86 -20.44
N ILE A 68 -2.69 -12.42 -19.24
CA ILE A 68 -3.64 -12.05 -18.18
C ILE A 68 -4.45 -10.80 -18.53
N ARG A 69 -3.84 -9.83 -19.23
CA ARG A 69 -4.52 -8.62 -19.74
C ARG A 69 -5.64 -8.98 -20.71
N ALA A 70 -5.38 -9.89 -21.66
CA ALA A 70 -6.39 -10.35 -22.60
C ALA A 70 -7.54 -11.10 -21.89
N ALA A 71 -7.21 -12.02 -20.98
CA ALA A 71 -8.22 -12.72 -20.19
C ALA A 71 -9.09 -11.75 -19.36
N PHE A 72 -8.48 -10.72 -18.76
CA PHE A 72 -9.21 -9.69 -18.04
C PHE A 72 -10.14 -8.89 -18.94
N TYR A 73 -9.68 -8.50 -20.14
CA TYR A 73 -10.50 -7.82 -21.14
C TYR A 73 -11.75 -8.64 -21.49
N SER A 74 -11.58 -9.92 -21.81
CA SER A 74 -12.68 -10.83 -22.14
C SER A 74 -13.69 -10.97 -21.00
N ARG A 75 -13.22 -11.05 -19.75
CA ARG A 75 -14.10 -11.10 -18.57
C ARG A 75 -14.90 -9.82 -18.38
N LEU A 76 -14.31 -8.65 -18.63
CA LEU A 76 -15.03 -7.37 -18.58
C LEU A 76 -16.06 -7.28 -19.70
N ARG A 77 -15.74 -7.73 -20.92
CA ARG A 77 -16.71 -7.82 -22.02
C ARG A 77 -17.89 -8.72 -21.65
N ALA A 78 -17.63 -9.88 -21.03
CA ALA A 78 -18.68 -10.78 -20.52
C ALA A 78 -19.55 -10.14 -19.41
N ARG A 79 -19.02 -9.15 -18.67
CA ARG A 79 -19.75 -8.36 -17.66
C ARG A 79 -20.47 -7.14 -18.25
N GLY A 80 -20.52 -7.02 -19.57
CA GLY A 80 -21.27 -5.99 -20.29
C GLY A 80 -20.54 -4.66 -20.48
N TYR A 81 -19.23 -4.57 -20.22
CA TYR A 81 -18.48 -3.33 -20.43
C TYR A 81 -18.30 -3.04 -21.93
N PRO A 82 -18.75 -1.89 -22.47
CA PRO A 82 -18.59 -1.54 -23.88
C PRO A 82 -17.12 -1.47 -24.30
N ASP A 83 -16.81 -1.88 -25.52
CA ASP A 83 -15.46 -1.80 -26.08
C ASP A 83 -14.93 -0.36 -26.08
N ALA A 84 -15.75 0.58 -26.53
CA ALA A 84 -15.46 2.01 -26.51
C ALA A 84 -15.10 2.57 -25.11
N PHE A 85 -15.59 1.93 -24.03
CA PHE A 85 -15.21 2.28 -22.67
C PHE A 85 -13.87 1.67 -22.26
N LEU A 86 -13.61 0.42 -22.67
CA LEU A 86 -12.41 -0.33 -22.27
C LEU A 86 -11.15 0.09 -23.02
N GLN A 87 -11.23 0.28 -24.34
CA GLN A 87 -10.10 0.66 -25.20
C GLN A 87 -9.25 1.81 -24.64
N PRO A 88 -9.82 2.98 -24.31
CA PRO A 88 -9.03 4.10 -23.78
C PRO A 88 -8.42 3.83 -22.40
N ILE A 89 -8.97 2.87 -21.65
CA ILE A 89 -8.41 2.48 -20.34
C ILE A 89 -7.22 1.55 -20.57
N PHE A 90 -7.41 0.51 -21.39
CA PHE A 90 -6.39 -0.50 -21.68
C PHE A 90 -5.21 0.04 -22.50
N SER A 91 -5.39 1.11 -23.27
CA SER A 91 -4.31 1.82 -23.98
C SER A 91 -3.56 2.81 -23.10
N SER A 92 -4.18 3.33 -22.04
CA SER A 92 -3.56 4.32 -21.15
C SER A 92 -2.42 3.78 -20.28
N ILE A 93 -2.24 2.46 -20.24
CA ILE A 93 -1.22 1.82 -19.41
C ILE A 93 -0.35 0.85 -20.23
N SER A 94 0.96 1.01 -20.08
CA SER A 94 1.97 0.19 -20.75
C SER A 94 2.79 -0.60 -19.72
N TYR A 95 3.15 -1.83 -20.09
CA TYR A 95 4.05 -2.67 -19.30
C TYR A 95 5.44 -2.05 -19.13
N ALA A 96 5.85 -1.16 -20.05
CA ALA A 96 7.13 -0.45 -19.96
C ALA A 96 7.27 0.35 -18.65
N ARG A 97 6.16 0.70 -17.99
CA ARG A 97 6.15 1.40 -16.69
C ARG A 97 6.44 0.50 -15.49
N ARG A 98 6.64 -0.82 -15.68
CA ARG A 98 6.90 -1.77 -14.59
C ARG A 98 8.07 -1.33 -13.68
N PRO A 99 9.24 -0.90 -14.21
CA PRO A 99 10.35 -0.47 -13.35
C PRO A 99 9.98 0.71 -12.46
N GLU A 100 9.26 1.71 -13.01
CA GLU A 100 8.77 2.87 -12.26
C GLU A 100 7.81 2.46 -11.14
N LEU A 101 6.87 1.56 -11.46
CA LEU A 101 5.87 1.09 -10.50
C LEU A 101 6.52 0.30 -9.37
N LEU A 102 7.50 -0.56 -9.67
CA LEU A 102 8.27 -1.31 -8.67
C LEU A 102 9.10 -0.38 -7.79
N ALA A 103 9.78 0.60 -8.38
CA ALA A 103 10.57 1.59 -7.65
C ALA A 103 9.67 2.40 -6.69
N ARG A 104 8.49 2.82 -7.15
CA ARG A 104 7.51 3.52 -6.31
C ARG A 104 7.02 2.65 -5.15
N SER A 105 6.73 1.38 -5.41
CA SER A 105 6.33 0.43 -4.36
C SER A 105 7.43 0.24 -3.32
N ARG A 106 8.68 0.13 -3.76
CA ARG A 106 9.84 0.03 -2.87
C ARG A 106 10.03 1.29 -2.01
N ALA A 107 10.04 2.46 -2.64
CA ALA A 107 10.18 3.73 -1.94
C ALA A 107 9.06 3.95 -0.92
N ARG A 108 7.84 3.48 -1.20
CA ARG A 108 6.75 3.51 -0.23
C ARG A 108 7.05 2.63 0.99
N VAL A 109 7.50 1.40 0.78
CA VAL A 109 7.84 0.48 1.88
C VAL A 109 8.99 1.05 2.73
N GLU A 110 10.01 1.63 2.09
CA GLU A 110 11.12 2.27 2.79
C GLU A 110 10.65 3.45 3.66
N ARG A 111 9.76 4.30 3.13
CA ARG A 111 9.14 5.39 3.93
C ARG A 111 8.29 4.87 5.07
N GLU A 112 7.46 3.85 4.85
CA GLU A 112 6.64 3.25 5.90
C GLU A 112 7.52 2.64 7.01
N GLN A 113 8.64 2.01 6.67
CA GLN A 113 9.62 1.52 7.64
C GLN A 113 10.32 2.66 8.38
N GLU A 114 10.63 3.76 7.70
CA GLU A 114 11.20 4.96 8.33
C GLU A 114 10.21 5.64 9.28
N GLU A 115 8.93 5.71 8.92
CA GLU A 115 7.84 6.19 9.78
C GLU A 115 7.62 5.29 11.01
N GLN A 116 7.77 3.97 10.86
CA GLN A 116 7.72 3.02 11.98
C GLN A 116 8.91 3.15 12.95
N ARG A 117 10.00 3.80 12.52
CA ARG A 117 11.16 4.10 13.38
C ARG A 117 11.00 5.40 14.16
N VAL A 118 9.82 6.01 14.19
CA VAL A 118 9.58 7.23 14.95
C VAL A 118 9.01 6.88 16.34
N LEU A 119 9.61 7.43 17.40
CA LEU A 119 9.14 7.28 18.77
C LEU A 119 8.39 8.54 19.23
N PRO A 120 7.05 8.50 19.37
CA PRO A 120 6.33 9.62 19.96
C PRO A 120 6.50 9.63 21.49
N LEU A 121 7.01 10.74 22.04
CA LEU A 121 6.90 11.02 23.47
C LEU A 121 5.53 11.64 23.73
N VAL A 122 4.57 10.81 24.13
CA VAL A 122 3.20 11.25 24.40
C VAL A 122 3.12 11.85 25.81
N LEU A 123 2.84 13.15 25.90
CA LEU A 123 2.67 13.89 27.15
C LEU A 123 1.24 14.38 27.32
N ASP A 124 0.84 14.64 28.56
CA ASP A 124 -0.34 15.46 28.81
C ASP A 124 0.01 16.94 28.60
N PHE A 125 -0.92 17.70 28.01
CA PHE A 125 -0.69 19.11 27.72
C PHE A 125 -0.65 19.94 29.01
N HIS A 126 0.42 20.71 29.22
CA HIS A 126 0.54 21.70 30.30
C HIS A 126 1.28 22.96 29.79
N PRO A 127 0.89 24.18 30.18
CA PRO A 127 1.56 25.41 29.72
C PRO A 127 3.08 25.43 29.98
N SER A 128 3.53 24.86 31.11
CA SER A 128 4.97 24.76 31.44
C SER A 128 5.75 23.85 30.49
N VAL A 129 5.09 22.87 29.86
CA VAL A 129 5.70 21.94 28.89
C VAL A 129 6.01 22.64 27.55
N GLN A 130 5.29 23.71 27.22
CA GLN A 130 5.60 24.53 26.03
C GLN A 130 6.90 25.34 26.17
N GLN A 131 7.33 25.59 27.41
CA GLN A 131 8.54 26.36 27.70
C GLN A 131 9.82 25.50 27.66
N VAL A 132 9.66 24.17 27.56
CA VAL A 132 10.77 23.22 27.52
C VAL A 132 11.45 23.24 26.15
N ARG A 133 12.79 23.28 26.16
CA ARG A 133 13.61 23.18 24.95
C ARG A 133 13.78 21.73 24.51
N TRP A 134 12.71 21.16 23.96
CA TRP A 134 12.64 19.74 23.56
C TRP A 134 13.76 19.30 22.62
N GLY A 135 14.24 20.17 21.71
CA GLY A 135 15.34 19.85 20.80
C GLY A 135 16.60 19.34 21.52
N ALA A 136 17.01 20.02 22.60
CA ALA A 136 18.20 19.65 23.36
C ALA A 136 18.01 18.42 24.27
N LEU A 137 16.76 18.07 24.60
CA LEU A 137 16.43 16.94 25.48
C LEU A 137 16.14 15.64 24.72
N LEU A 138 15.70 15.76 23.46
CA LEU A 138 15.30 14.62 22.61
C LEU A 138 16.42 14.19 21.65
N GLU A 139 17.54 14.90 21.64
CA GLU A 139 18.78 14.38 21.07
C GLU A 139 19.23 13.18 21.91
N PHE A 140 19.21 11.98 21.33
CA PHE A 140 19.69 10.78 22.01
C PHE A 140 21.15 10.99 22.44
N PRO A 141 21.49 10.93 23.74
CA PRO A 141 22.87 11.05 24.17
C PRO A 141 23.66 9.87 23.61
N THR A 142 24.58 10.12 22.69
CA THR A 142 25.49 9.09 22.17
C THR A 142 26.31 8.52 23.33
N GLY A 143 26.21 7.21 23.58
CA GLY A 143 27.03 6.48 24.56
C GLY A 143 26.37 6.17 25.91
N ALA A 144 25.08 6.46 26.11
CA ALA A 144 24.35 6.05 27.31
C ALA A 144 23.72 4.64 27.12
N PRO A 145 24.03 3.64 27.99
CA PRO A 145 23.58 2.25 27.82
C PRO A 145 22.06 2.08 27.72
N ALA A 146 21.31 2.95 28.41
CA ALA A 146 19.85 2.95 28.37
C ALA A 146 19.25 3.30 26.99
N PHE A 147 20.03 3.95 26.12
CA PHE A 147 19.59 4.40 24.79
C PHE A 147 20.18 3.58 23.64
N GLU A 148 21.12 2.66 23.91
CA GLU A 148 21.63 1.73 22.88
C GLU A 148 20.52 0.89 22.26
N GLN A 149 19.55 0.46 23.08
CA GLN A 149 18.36 -0.28 22.64
C GLN A 149 17.41 0.56 21.78
N LEU A 150 17.58 1.88 21.74
CA LEU A 150 16.76 2.82 20.97
C LEU A 150 17.52 3.42 19.78
N SER A 151 18.76 3.00 19.55
CA SER A 151 19.65 3.53 18.51
C SER A 151 19.13 3.34 17.08
N HIS A 152 18.25 2.37 16.84
CA HIS A 152 17.62 2.14 15.54
C HIS A 152 16.37 2.99 15.29
N TYR A 153 15.91 3.78 16.27
CA TYR A 153 14.82 4.74 16.13
C TYR A 153 15.36 6.15 15.82
N ARG A 154 14.54 6.95 15.13
CA ARG A 154 14.77 8.38 14.97
C ARG A 154 14.57 9.09 16.32
N ALA A 155 15.26 10.22 16.51
CA ALA A 155 15.06 11.11 17.64
C ALA A 155 13.55 11.32 17.92
N PRO A 156 13.09 11.11 19.16
CA PRO A 156 11.69 11.19 19.50
C PRO A 156 11.14 12.60 19.25
N PHE A 157 9.83 12.69 19.02
CA PHE A 157 9.13 13.97 18.94
C PHE A 157 8.04 14.03 20.01
N VAL A 158 7.75 15.23 20.50
CA VAL A 158 6.68 15.42 21.49
C VAL A 158 5.35 15.38 20.80
N SER A 159 4.43 14.58 21.34
CA SER A 159 3.02 14.62 20.99
C SER A 159 2.18 14.80 22.25
N TYR A 160 1.01 15.42 22.10
CA TYR A 160 0.12 15.69 23.22
C TYR A 160 -1.09 14.76 23.17
N ARG A 161 -1.43 14.18 24.31
CA ARG A 161 -2.66 13.41 24.46
C ARG A 161 -3.85 14.33 24.29
N ALA A 162 -4.83 13.91 23.48
CA ALA A 162 -6.07 14.63 23.36
C ALA A 162 -6.78 14.67 24.73
N PRO A 163 -7.31 15.83 25.15
CA PRO A 163 -8.08 15.92 26.38
C PRO A 163 -9.30 14.98 26.29
N PRO A 164 -9.75 14.41 27.42
CA PRO A 164 -10.92 13.55 27.41
C PRO A 164 -12.13 14.31 26.85
N SER A 165 -12.81 13.73 25.87
CA SER A 165 -14.05 14.31 25.34
C SER A 165 -15.08 14.52 26.45
N LEU A 166 -15.95 15.53 26.33
CA LEU A 166 -17.05 15.77 27.28
C LEU A 166 -17.87 14.50 27.54
N ARG A 167 -18.15 13.70 26.50
CA ARG A 167 -18.83 12.40 26.64
C ARG A 167 -18.10 11.45 27.59
N ARG A 168 -16.77 11.38 27.52
CA ARG A 168 -15.92 10.51 28.36
C ARG A 168 -15.83 11.02 29.81
N VAL A 169 -15.98 12.33 30.02
CA VAL A 169 -16.03 12.94 31.36
C VAL A 169 -17.41 12.78 32.00
N LEU A 170 -18.48 12.97 31.22
CA LEU A 170 -19.86 12.99 31.70
C LEU A 170 -20.49 11.60 31.81
N VAL A 171 -20.12 10.65 30.95
CA VAL A 171 -20.58 9.27 31.05
C VAL A 171 -19.66 8.52 32.01
N ARG A 172 -19.96 8.63 33.31
CA ARG A 172 -19.45 7.67 34.29
C ARG A 172 -20.12 6.33 33.98
N ALA A 173 -19.33 5.28 33.78
CA ALA A 173 -19.87 3.93 33.81
C ALA A 173 -20.47 3.73 35.21
N ALA A 174 -21.79 3.59 35.29
CA ALA A 174 -22.43 3.03 36.46
C ALA A 174 -21.95 1.57 36.54
N PHE A 175 -20.92 1.33 37.36
CA PHE A 175 -20.60 -0.02 37.78
C PHE A 175 -21.82 -0.56 38.52
N ARG A 176 -22.33 -1.71 38.06
CA ARG A 176 -23.28 -2.54 38.78
C ARG A 176 -22.61 -3.15 40.00
#